data_AF-A0A3N5IBG4-F1
#
_entry.id   AF-A0A3N5IBG4-F1
#
_cell.length_a   1.000
_cell.length_b   1.000
_cell.length_c   1.000
_cell.angle_alpha   90.00
_cell.angle_beta   90.00
_cell.angle_gamma   90.00
#
_symmetry.space_group_name_H-M   'P 1'
#
loop_
_entity.id
_entity.type
_entity.pdbx_description
1 polymer ?
#
loop_
_entity_poly.entity_id
_entity_poly.type
_entity_poly.pdbx_seq_one_letter_code
_entity_poly.pdbx_strand_id
1 'polypeptide(L)'
;MASHRLWPGGRREIMTPATERYSREDAMDVGLQMVFSSYGWSSVSDEQVWDEELRLARLAADLGFDVLWSVEHHFNDYSFCPDNLQLMSHLAAVCPDVGLGTAAVILPWHDPLRVAEQVSVLDHLSRGRLRLGMGRGLARREFEAFRGTMDESRERFDEAAEMILRGLRTGFMEGDGPFYRQPRTEIRPRPTRSFDGRVYAVASSDDSVCRRQG
;
A
#
# COMPACT_ATOMS: atom_id res chain seq x y z
N MET A 1 -4.48 3.11 62.37
CA MET A 1 -3.34 2.71 61.50
C MET A 1 -3.94 2.26 60.17
N ALA A 2 -3.71 2.81 58.98
CA ALA A 2 -2.88 3.92 58.49
C ALA A 2 -3.61 4.46 57.23
N SER A 3 -4.08 5.72 57.26
CA SER A 3 -3.61 6.85 56.45
C SER A 3 -3.18 6.56 55.00
N HIS A 4 -3.95 7.12 54.06
CA HIS A 4 -3.59 7.37 52.67
C HIS A 4 -2.16 7.91 52.52
N ARG A 5 -1.40 7.36 51.55
CA ARG A 5 -0.17 7.97 51.05
C ARG A 5 -0.27 8.15 49.54
N LEU A 6 -0.30 9.42 49.15
CA LEU A 6 -0.11 9.93 47.80
C LEU A 6 1.26 9.48 47.28
N TRP A 7 1.31 9.01 46.03
CA TRP A 7 2.56 8.74 45.32
C TRP A 7 3.17 10.08 44.87
N PRO A 8 4.39 10.44 45.30
CA PRO A 8 5.00 11.70 44.91
C PRO A 8 5.52 11.62 43.47
N GLY A 9 5.29 12.69 42.71
CA GLY A 9 5.75 12.84 41.35
C GLY A 9 7.27 12.69 41.22
N GLY A 10 7.68 11.80 40.33
CA GLY A 10 9.01 11.78 39.73
C GLY A 10 8.83 11.75 38.23
N ARG A 11 9.33 12.77 37.52
CA ARG A 11 9.46 12.71 36.06
C ARG A 11 10.37 11.54 35.76
N ARG A 12 9.86 10.50 35.09
CA ARG A 12 10.72 9.54 34.42
C ARG A 12 11.27 10.24 33.20
N GLU A 13 12.49 10.77 33.30
CA GLU A 13 13.31 10.99 32.11
C GLU A 13 13.47 9.63 31.44
N ILE A 14 12.88 9.51 30.25
CA ILE A 14 13.15 8.38 29.36
C ILE A 14 14.61 8.56 28.95
N MET A 15 15.46 7.68 29.47
CA MET A 15 16.87 7.60 29.10
C MET A 15 16.93 7.28 27.60
N THR A 16 17.13 8.29 26.75
CA THR A 16 17.48 8.09 25.34
C THR A 16 18.79 7.31 25.31
N PRO A 17 18.83 6.10 24.72
CA PRO A 17 20.09 5.42 24.47
C PRO A 17 20.95 6.34 23.59
N ALA A 18 22.25 6.40 23.88
CA ALA A 18 23.21 7.03 23.00
C ALA A 18 23.04 6.45 21.59
N THR A 19 22.65 7.29 20.64
CA THR A 19 22.45 6.90 19.25
C THR A 19 23.81 6.72 18.58
N GLU A 20 24.42 5.55 18.80
CA GLU A 20 25.31 4.98 17.80
C GLU A 20 24.51 4.91 16.49
N ARG A 21 24.97 5.68 15.50
CA ARG A 21 24.37 5.69 14.17
C ARG A 21 24.71 4.35 13.53
N TYR A 22 23.82 3.37 13.69
CA TYR A 22 23.80 2.22 12.79
C TYR A 22 23.74 2.74 11.35
N SER A 23 24.60 2.21 10.47
CA SER A 23 24.46 2.43 9.03
C SER A 23 23.07 1.92 8.62
N ARG A 24 22.32 2.77 7.92
CA ARG A 24 20.94 2.48 7.48
C ARG A 24 20.85 1.25 6.54
N GLU A 25 21.99 0.76 6.07
CA GLU A 25 22.10 -0.37 5.13
C GLU A 25 21.90 -1.75 5.80
N ASP A 26 22.06 -1.86 7.13
CA ASP A 26 21.87 -3.13 7.87
C ASP A 26 20.68 -3.08 8.85
N ALA A 27 19.90 -1.99 8.83
CA ALA A 27 18.77 -1.81 9.72
C ALA A 27 17.52 -2.53 9.18
N MET A 28 16.75 -3.16 10.08
CA MET A 28 15.48 -3.79 9.75
C MET A 28 14.39 -2.74 9.55
N ASP A 29 13.75 -2.75 8.37
CA ASP A 29 12.55 -1.96 8.11
C ASP A 29 11.34 -2.54 8.85
N VAL A 30 10.57 -1.69 9.53
CA VAL A 30 9.33 -2.07 10.22
C VAL A 30 8.15 -1.28 9.66
N GLY A 31 7.08 -1.99 9.27
CA GLY A 31 5.88 -1.39 8.68
C GLY A 31 4.60 -1.71 9.45
N LEU A 32 3.61 -0.81 9.34
CA LEU A 32 2.24 -1.03 9.83
C LEU A 32 1.33 -1.39 8.65
N GLN A 33 0.63 -2.53 8.73
CA GLN A 33 -0.40 -2.91 7.76
C GLN A 33 -1.78 -2.43 8.24
N MET A 34 -2.42 -1.60 7.44
CA MET A 34 -3.79 -1.11 7.64
C MET A 34 -4.76 -2.07 6.95
N VAL A 35 -5.77 -2.55 7.69
CA VAL A 35 -6.65 -3.64 7.23
C VAL A 35 -8.11 -3.19 7.12
N PHE A 36 -8.54 -2.17 7.86
CA PHE A 36 -9.91 -1.63 7.80
C PHE A 36 -10.98 -2.71 7.98
N SER A 37 -10.98 -3.38 9.14
CA SER A 37 -11.87 -4.50 9.45
C SER A 37 -12.78 -4.19 10.63
N SER A 38 -14.05 -4.57 10.51
CA SER A 38 -15.03 -4.56 11.61
C SER A 38 -15.59 -5.96 11.89
N TYR A 39 -15.06 -7.00 11.24
CA TYR A 39 -15.53 -8.37 11.38
C TYR A 39 -15.54 -8.82 12.85
N GLY A 40 -16.71 -9.25 13.33
CA GLY A 40 -16.94 -9.64 14.73
C GLY A 40 -17.33 -8.49 15.66
N TRP A 41 -17.40 -7.24 15.18
CA TRP A 41 -17.70 -6.04 15.97
C TRP A 41 -18.88 -5.25 15.39
N SER A 42 -20.09 -5.79 15.51
CA SER A 42 -21.30 -5.24 14.87
C SER A 42 -21.74 -3.84 15.35
N SER A 43 -21.23 -3.37 16.49
CA SER A 43 -21.50 -2.04 17.03
C SER A 43 -20.53 -0.95 16.52
N VAL A 44 -19.49 -1.34 15.77
CA VAL A 44 -18.48 -0.41 15.25
C VAL A 44 -18.91 0.00 13.85
N SER A 45 -19.05 1.31 13.62
CA SER A 45 -19.34 1.85 12.29
C SER A 45 -18.09 1.87 11.42
N ASP A 46 -18.27 1.86 10.10
CA ASP A 46 -17.17 2.02 9.15
C ASP A 46 -16.40 3.33 9.42
N GLU A 47 -17.09 4.43 9.71
CA GLU A 47 -16.48 5.72 10.07
C GLU A 47 -15.55 5.58 11.28
N GLN A 48 -15.97 4.87 12.33
CA GLN A 48 -15.12 4.64 13.50
C GLN A 48 -13.87 3.82 13.15
N VAL A 49 -13.97 2.82 12.26
CA VAL A 49 -12.80 2.05 11.81
C VAL A 49 -11.84 2.96 11.03
N TRP A 50 -12.36 3.79 10.13
CA TRP A 50 -11.54 4.72 9.35
C TRP A 50 -10.81 5.72 10.24
N ASP A 51 -11.49 6.31 11.21
CA ASP A 51 -10.88 7.25 12.17
C ASP A 51 -9.78 6.57 12.98
N GLU A 52 -10.00 5.34 13.44
CA GLU A 52 -9.03 4.60 14.24
C GLU A 52 -7.82 4.16 13.42
N GLU A 53 -8.01 3.65 12.20
CA GLU A 53 -6.92 3.29 11.29
C GLU A 53 -6.05 4.51 10.95
N LEU A 54 -6.67 5.67 10.66
CA LEU A 54 -5.95 6.92 10.42
C LEU A 54 -5.20 7.43 11.66
N ARG A 55 -5.78 7.25 12.85
CA ARG A 55 -5.12 7.58 14.13
C ARG A 55 -3.90 6.70 14.36
N LEU A 56 -4.02 5.39 14.15
CA LEU A 56 -2.92 4.42 14.29
C LEU A 56 -1.82 4.67 13.25
N ALA A 57 -2.18 4.99 12.00
CA ALA A 57 -1.24 5.34 10.94
C ALA A 57 -0.36 6.55 11.31
N ARG A 58 -0.97 7.62 11.85
CA ARG A 58 -0.23 8.81 12.31
C ARG A 58 0.67 8.47 13.50
N LEU A 59 0.15 7.72 14.46
CA LEU A 59 0.93 7.28 15.61
C LEU A 59 2.15 6.45 15.20
N ALA A 60 1.98 5.52 14.24
CA ALA A 60 3.09 4.72 13.73
C ALA A 60 4.13 5.58 13.01
N ALA A 61 3.71 6.57 12.22
CA ALA A 61 4.62 7.53 11.60
C ALA A 61 5.41 8.34 12.66
N ASP A 62 4.74 8.84 13.70
CA ASP A 62 5.37 9.58 14.80
C ASP A 62 6.34 8.73 15.64
N LEU A 63 6.07 7.41 15.74
CA LEU A 63 6.93 6.45 16.41
C LEU A 63 8.12 5.98 15.57
N GLY A 64 8.22 6.42 14.31
CA GLY A 64 9.36 6.13 13.45
C GLY A 64 9.27 4.80 12.69
N PHE A 65 8.06 4.29 12.43
CA PHE A 65 7.88 3.19 11.47
C PHE A 65 8.34 3.64 10.08
N ASP A 66 8.88 2.70 9.29
CA ASP A 66 9.47 3.02 7.98
C ASP A 66 8.42 3.14 6.87
N VAL A 67 7.28 2.45 7.02
CA VAL A 67 6.24 2.40 5.98
C VAL A 67 4.86 2.08 6.53
N LEU A 68 3.85 2.78 6.02
CA LEU A 68 2.44 2.44 6.18
C LEU A 68 1.96 1.68 4.95
N TRP A 69 1.45 0.47 5.14
CA TRP A 69 0.91 -0.37 4.08
C TRP A 69 -0.61 -0.42 4.16
N SER A 70 -1.30 -0.50 3.02
CA SER A 70 -2.76 -0.75 2.99
C SER A 70 -3.12 -1.89 2.06
N VAL A 71 -4.05 -2.72 2.51
CA VAL A 71 -4.77 -3.69 1.67
C VAL A 71 -5.66 -2.99 0.63
N GLU A 72 -6.15 -3.75 -0.35
CA GLU A 72 -7.30 -3.38 -1.17
C GLU A 72 -8.37 -4.47 -1.04
N HIS A 73 -9.56 -4.11 -0.55
CA HIS A 73 -10.67 -5.03 -0.33
C HIS A 73 -12.02 -4.32 -0.46
N HIS A 74 -13.04 -5.11 -0.81
CA HIS A 74 -14.33 -4.57 -1.25
C HIS A 74 -15.54 -5.29 -0.60
N PHE A 75 -16.62 -4.52 -0.43
CA PHE A 75 -18.00 -5.00 -0.21
C PHE A 75 -18.33 -5.73 1.10
N ASN A 76 -17.40 -5.88 2.05
CA ASN A 76 -17.65 -6.66 3.27
C ASN A 76 -16.86 -6.15 4.48
N ASP A 77 -17.22 -6.65 5.66
CA ASP A 77 -16.69 -6.25 6.98
C ASP A 77 -15.34 -6.90 7.34
N TYR A 78 -14.89 -7.91 6.58
CA TYR A 78 -13.56 -8.48 6.75
C TYR A 78 -12.46 -7.45 6.43
N SER A 79 -12.65 -6.67 5.37
CA SER A 79 -11.82 -5.51 5.06
C SER A 79 -12.53 -4.60 4.04
N PHE A 80 -12.47 -3.28 4.22
CA PHE A 80 -13.18 -2.32 3.37
C PHE A 80 -12.36 -1.07 3.02
N CYS A 81 -11.16 -1.28 2.48
CA CYS A 81 -10.38 -0.24 1.82
C CYS A 81 -10.39 -0.44 0.29
N PRO A 82 -11.36 0.14 -0.45
CA PRO A 82 -11.53 -0.17 -1.88
C PRO A 82 -10.55 0.56 -2.80
N ASP A 83 -9.93 1.66 -2.35
CA ASP A 83 -8.91 2.41 -3.11
C ASP A 83 -7.76 2.82 -2.19
N ASN A 84 -6.72 1.99 -2.15
CA ASN A 84 -5.54 2.24 -1.32
C ASN A 84 -4.62 3.33 -1.89
N LEU A 85 -4.62 3.61 -3.20
CA LEU A 85 -3.85 4.71 -3.78
C LEU A 85 -4.44 6.07 -3.37
N GLN A 86 -5.77 6.16 -3.29
CA GLN A 86 -6.46 7.33 -2.76
C GLN A 86 -6.13 7.55 -1.27
N LEU A 87 -6.20 6.50 -0.45
CA LEU A 87 -5.78 6.55 0.95
C LEU A 87 -4.31 6.99 1.09
N MET A 88 -3.41 6.39 0.31
CA MET A 88 -1.99 6.76 0.34
C MET A 88 -1.77 8.21 -0.08
N SER A 89 -2.59 8.77 -0.98
CA SER A 89 -2.54 10.20 -1.33
C SER A 89 -2.89 11.10 -0.14
N HIS A 90 -3.87 10.71 0.68
CA HIS A 90 -4.17 11.41 1.95
C HIS A 90 -2.97 11.32 2.91
N LEU A 91 -2.46 10.10 3.14
CA LEU A 91 -1.33 9.85 4.05
C LEU A 91 -0.04 10.53 3.59
N ALA A 92 0.18 10.71 2.29
CA ALA A 92 1.31 11.47 1.77
C ALA A 92 1.36 12.90 2.28
N ALA A 93 0.19 13.54 2.47
CA ALA A 93 0.08 14.90 2.96
C ALA A 93 0.20 14.99 4.48
N VAL A 94 -0.39 14.04 5.22
CA VAL A 94 -0.47 14.12 6.69
C VAL A 94 0.65 13.39 7.43
N CYS A 95 1.39 12.51 6.75
CA CYS A 95 2.56 11.81 7.27
C CYS A 95 3.74 12.00 6.29
N PRO A 96 4.46 13.14 6.33
CA PRO A 96 5.41 13.53 5.29
C PRO A 96 6.72 12.71 5.27
N ASP A 97 7.07 12.05 6.38
CA ASP A 97 8.38 11.40 6.55
C ASP A 97 8.34 9.87 6.42
N VAL A 98 7.15 9.25 6.54
CA VAL A 98 6.98 7.78 6.49
C VAL A 98 6.84 7.26 5.05
N GLY A 99 7.32 6.06 4.75
CA GLY A 99 7.03 5.37 3.50
C GLY A 99 5.54 5.08 3.31
N LEU A 100 5.10 4.94 2.06
CA LEU A 100 3.71 4.61 1.74
C LEU A 100 3.67 3.38 0.86
N GLY A 101 2.87 2.38 1.22
CA GLY A 101 2.88 1.07 0.60
C GLY A 101 1.49 0.59 0.23
N THR A 102 1.35 0.02 -0.95
CA THR A 102 0.16 -0.77 -1.31
C THR A 102 0.48 -2.24 -1.12
N ALA A 103 -0.37 -2.98 -0.41
CA ALA A 103 -0.22 -4.42 -0.19
C ALA A 103 -1.59 -5.11 -0.38
N ALA A 104 -2.19 -5.04 -1.57
CA ALA A 104 -1.64 -4.56 -2.85
C ALA A 104 -2.71 -3.83 -3.68
N VAL A 105 -2.32 -3.11 -4.74
CA VAL A 105 -3.26 -2.74 -5.81
C VAL A 105 -3.61 -4.01 -6.58
N ILE A 106 -4.90 -4.36 -6.64
CA ILE A 106 -5.35 -5.60 -7.29
C ILE A 106 -5.65 -5.33 -8.76
N LEU A 107 -4.64 -5.54 -9.60
CA LEU A 107 -4.64 -5.10 -11.00
C LEU A 107 -5.82 -5.60 -11.85
N PRO A 108 -6.34 -6.83 -11.67
CA PRO A 108 -7.47 -7.31 -12.48
C PRO A 108 -8.76 -6.49 -12.36
N TRP A 109 -8.91 -5.65 -11.33
CA TRP A 109 -10.05 -4.75 -11.16
C TRP A 109 -9.94 -3.45 -11.94
N HIS A 110 -8.73 -3.09 -12.37
CA HIS A 110 -8.40 -1.75 -12.80
C HIS A 110 -8.02 -1.68 -14.28
N ASP A 111 -8.15 -0.49 -14.83
CA ASP A 111 -7.50 -0.13 -16.09
C ASP A 111 -6.01 0.16 -15.82
N PRO A 112 -5.05 -0.53 -16.48
CA PRO A 112 -3.63 -0.36 -16.20
C PRO A 112 -3.12 1.06 -16.44
N LEU A 113 -3.62 1.78 -17.46
CA LEU A 113 -3.24 3.18 -17.71
C LEU A 113 -3.66 4.06 -16.54
N ARG A 114 -4.87 3.86 -16.02
CA ARG A 114 -5.37 4.60 -14.85
C ARG A 114 -4.54 4.34 -13.60
N VAL A 115 -4.15 3.09 -13.35
CA VAL A 115 -3.24 2.75 -12.25
C VAL A 115 -1.91 3.47 -12.42
N ALA A 116 -1.31 3.44 -13.61
CA ALA A 116 -0.02 4.10 -13.86
C ALA A 116 -0.09 5.62 -13.64
N GLU A 117 -1.19 6.27 -14.03
CA GLU A 117 -1.42 7.70 -13.76
C GLU A 117 -1.56 7.98 -12.26
N GLN A 118 -2.37 7.20 -11.53
CA GLN A 118 -2.56 7.35 -10.09
C GLN A 118 -1.24 7.15 -9.33
N VAL A 119 -0.48 6.12 -9.69
CA VAL A 119 0.86 5.86 -9.15
C VAL A 119 1.79 7.03 -9.42
N SER A 120 1.79 7.58 -10.63
CA SER A 120 2.61 8.74 -10.97
C SER A 120 2.23 9.96 -10.12
N VAL A 121 0.94 10.29 -9.99
CA VAL A 121 0.47 11.38 -9.12
C VAL A 121 0.93 11.16 -7.68
N LEU A 122 0.72 9.97 -7.13
CA LEU A 122 1.09 9.65 -5.76
C LEU A 122 2.61 9.70 -5.53
N ASP A 123 3.44 9.25 -6.48
CA ASP A 123 4.90 9.38 -6.37
C ASP A 123 5.34 10.86 -6.34
N HIS A 124 4.67 11.73 -7.09
CA HIS A 124 4.91 13.17 -7.02
C HIS A 124 4.51 13.76 -5.67
N LEU A 125 3.28 13.46 -5.20
CA LEU A 125 2.77 13.95 -3.91
C LEU A 125 3.63 13.47 -2.74
N SER A 126 4.03 12.20 -2.77
CA SER A 126 4.85 11.57 -1.74
C SER A 126 6.35 11.85 -1.90
N ARG A 127 6.76 12.54 -2.97
CA ARG A 127 8.18 12.84 -3.28
C ARG A 127 9.06 11.59 -3.39
N GLY A 128 8.51 10.49 -3.91
CA GLY A 128 9.24 9.23 -4.10
C GLY A 128 9.17 8.23 -2.95
N ARG A 129 8.31 8.46 -1.94
CA ARG A 129 8.15 7.56 -0.78
C ARG A 129 7.25 6.35 -1.06
N LEU A 130 6.63 6.28 -2.23
CA LEU A 130 5.75 5.18 -2.61
C LEU A 130 6.54 3.87 -2.82
N ARG A 131 6.06 2.80 -2.20
CA ARG A 131 6.40 1.39 -2.40
C ARG A 131 5.19 0.74 -3.08
N LEU A 132 5.29 0.48 -4.38
CA LEU A 132 4.19 -0.04 -5.19
C LEU A 132 4.09 -1.55 -5.06
N GLY A 133 3.18 -2.04 -4.22
CA GLY A 133 2.81 -3.45 -4.23
C GLY A 133 1.59 -3.72 -5.11
N MET A 134 1.70 -4.73 -5.95
CA MET A 134 0.65 -5.17 -6.88
C MET A 134 0.25 -6.62 -6.58
N GLY A 135 -0.99 -6.95 -6.87
CA GLY A 135 -1.55 -8.27 -6.61
C GLY A 135 -2.59 -8.67 -7.65
N ARG A 136 -2.85 -9.98 -7.71
CA ARG A 136 -3.81 -10.56 -8.66
C ARG A 136 -5.22 -10.78 -8.09
N GLY A 137 -5.37 -10.63 -6.77
CA GLY A 137 -6.63 -10.87 -6.06
C GLY A 137 -6.92 -12.36 -5.86
N LEU A 138 -7.52 -12.70 -4.72
CA LEU A 138 -7.86 -14.09 -4.35
C LEU A 138 -9.31 -14.25 -3.85
N ALA A 139 -10.06 -13.15 -3.71
CA ALA A 139 -11.41 -13.16 -3.17
C ALA A 139 -12.44 -13.41 -4.28
N ARG A 140 -12.93 -14.65 -4.39
CA ARG A 140 -13.96 -15.03 -5.38
C ARG A 140 -15.19 -14.12 -5.37
N ARG A 141 -15.66 -13.73 -4.18
CA ARG A 141 -16.81 -12.85 -4.01
C ARG A 141 -16.59 -11.47 -4.64
N GLU A 142 -15.37 -10.94 -4.59
CA GLU A 142 -15.03 -9.66 -5.21
C GLU A 142 -14.99 -9.80 -6.74
N PHE A 143 -14.45 -10.91 -7.27
CA PHE A 143 -14.46 -11.21 -8.72
C PHE A 143 -15.87 -11.20 -9.29
N GLU A 144 -16.80 -11.87 -8.62
CA GLU A 144 -18.20 -11.94 -9.04
C GLU A 144 -18.85 -10.54 -9.05
N ALA A 145 -18.60 -9.72 -8.03
CA ALA A 145 -19.14 -8.34 -7.95
C ALA A 145 -18.57 -7.40 -9.03
N PHE A 146 -17.29 -7.57 -9.40
CA PHE A 146 -16.66 -6.84 -10.50
C PHE A 146 -16.95 -7.46 -11.88
N ARG A 147 -17.76 -8.52 -11.95
CA ARG A 147 -18.14 -9.23 -13.19
C ARG A 147 -16.93 -9.84 -13.92
N GLY A 148 -15.91 -10.24 -13.16
CA GLY A 148 -14.72 -10.94 -13.66
C GLY A 148 -14.68 -12.41 -13.24
N THR A 149 -13.59 -13.09 -13.61
CA THR A 149 -13.31 -14.47 -13.20
C THR A 149 -11.90 -14.59 -12.62
N MET A 150 -11.75 -15.45 -11.61
CA MET A 150 -10.44 -15.79 -11.05
C MET A 150 -9.55 -16.54 -12.04
N ASP A 151 -10.12 -17.18 -13.06
CA ASP A 151 -9.35 -17.97 -14.04
C ASP A 151 -8.40 -17.07 -14.85
N GLU A 152 -8.83 -15.85 -15.17
CA GLU A 152 -8.05 -14.84 -15.91
C GLU A 152 -7.16 -13.98 -14.99
N SER A 153 -7.28 -14.13 -13.66
CA SER A 153 -6.62 -13.26 -12.66
C SER A 153 -5.11 -13.15 -12.88
N ARG A 154 -4.45 -14.29 -13.13
CA ARG A 154 -3.00 -14.35 -13.32
C ARG A 154 -2.57 -13.64 -14.60
N GLU A 155 -3.22 -13.96 -15.70
CA GLU A 155 -2.83 -13.47 -17.03
C GLU A 155 -3.10 -11.96 -17.16
N ARG A 156 -4.24 -11.49 -16.62
CA ARG A 156 -4.53 -10.06 -16.46
C ARG A 156 -3.49 -9.36 -15.60
N PHE A 157 -3.11 -9.95 -14.47
CA PHE A 157 -2.08 -9.38 -13.60
C PHE A 157 -0.72 -9.29 -14.33
N ASP A 158 -0.31 -10.36 -15.00
CA ASP A 158 0.99 -10.42 -15.68
C ASP A 158 1.07 -9.37 -16.80
N GLU A 159 0.01 -9.23 -17.61
CA GLU A 159 -0.08 -8.21 -18.67
C GLU A 159 -0.10 -6.79 -18.09
N ALA A 160 -0.98 -6.53 -17.11
CA ALA A 160 -1.13 -5.21 -16.49
C ALA A 160 0.15 -4.76 -15.76
N ALA A 161 0.77 -5.63 -14.97
CA ALA A 161 1.98 -5.31 -14.21
C ALA A 161 3.13 -4.94 -15.14
N GLU A 162 3.33 -5.68 -16.23
CA GLU A 162 4.36 -5.36 -17.22
C GLU A 162 4.10 -4.01 -17.89
N MET A 163 2.86 -3.76 -18.32
CA MET A 163 2.45 -2.49 -18.91
C MET A 163 2.71 -1.32 -17.95
N ILE A 164 2.26 -1.43 -16.69
CA ILE A 164 2.45 -0.38 -15.67
C ILE A 164 3.93 -0.12 -15.42
N LEU A 165 4.74 -1.16 -15.20
CA LEU A 165 6.18 -0.99 -14.92
C LEU A 165 6.94 -0.39 -16.11
N ARG A 166 6.57 -0.75 -17.34
CA ARG A 166 7.13 -0.14 -18.56
C ARG A 166 6.67 1.31 -18.70
N GLY A 167 5.40 1.59 -18.43
CA GLY A 167 4.82 2.92 -18.46
C GLY A 167 5.48 3.86 -17.46
N LEU A 168 5.65 3.43 -16.22
CA LEU A 168 6.33 4.20 -15.17
C LEU A 168 7.80 4.47 -15.50
N ARG A 169 8.47 3.58 -16.25
CA ARG A 169 9.87 3.74 -16.65
C ARG A 169 10.06 4.67 -17.86
N THR A 170 9.16 4.58 -18.84
CA THR A 170 9.30 5.28 -20.13
C THR A 170 8.48 6.57 -20.20
N GLY A 171 7.48 6.71 -19.33
CA GLY A 171 6.48 7.77 -19.38
C GLY A 171 5.39 7.57 -20.44
N PHE A 172 5.31 6.39 -21.07
CA PHE A 172 4.30 6.06 -22.08
C PHE A 172 3.68 4.69 -21.82
N MET A 173 2.35 4.64 -21.86
CA MET A 173 1.60 3.39 -21.78
C MET A 173 1.23 2.88 -23.16
N GLU A 174 1.43 1.59 -23.42
CA GLU A 174 1.02 0.92 -24.65
C GLU A 174 0.86 -0.59 -24.40
N GLY A 175 -0.05 -1.24 -25.13
CA GLY A 175 -0.31 -2.67 -25.04
C GLY A 175 -1.19 -3.16 -26.18
N ASP A 176 -0.92 -4.36 -26.69
CA ASP A 176 -1.73 -5.02 -27.73
C ASP A 176 -2.24 -6.40 -27.30
N GLY A 177 -2.13 -6.70 -26.01
CA GLY A 177 -2.45 -7.99 -25.43
C GLY A 177 -3.95 -8.32 -25.44
N PRO A 178 -4.29 -9.57 -25.07
CA PRO A 178 -5.68 -10.04 -25.08
C PRO A 178 -6.57 -9.32 -24.06
N PHE A 179 -6.01 -8.82 -22.94
CA PHE A 179 -6.81 -8.19 -21.89
C PHE A 179 -6.82 -6.67 -21.99
N TYR A 180 -5.71 -6.04 -22.39
CA TYR A 180 -5.54 -4.59 -22.34
C TYR A 180 -4.94 -4.03 -23.64
N ARG A 181 -5.83 -3.75 -24.59
CA ARG A 181 -5.46 -2.97 -25.78
C ARG A 181 -5.37 -1.49 -25.45
N GLN A 182 -4.15 -0.96 -25.46
CA GLN A 182 -3.85 0.42 -25.12
C GLN A 182 -3.01 1.07 -26.23
N PRO A 183 -3.53 2.08 -26.95
CA PRO A 183 -2.70 2.85 -27.87
C PRO A 183 -1.59 3.57 -27.11
N ARG A 184 -0.46 3.80 -27.78
CA ARG A 184 0.66 4.54 -27.21
C ARG A 184 0.21 5.91 -26.71
N THR A 185 0.23 6.09 -25.40
CA THR A 185 -0.32 7.26 -24.69
C THR A 185 0.69 7.78 -23.69
N GLU A 186 0.90 9.08 -23.66
CA GLU A 186 1.79 9.70 -22.67
C GLU A 186 1.13 9.69 -21.27
N ILE A 187 1.87 9.28 -20.25
CA ILE A 187 1.41 9.32 -18.86
C ILE A 187 1.68 10.73 -18.30
N ARG A 188 0.64 11.36 -17.73
CA ARG A 188 0.73 12.67 -17.08
C ARG A 188 0.13 12.62 -15.65
N PRO A 189 0.82 13.15 -14.62
CA PRO A 189 2.16 13.74 -14.65
C PRO A 189 3.22 12.72 -15.06
N ARG A 190 4.31 13.19 -15.67
CA ARG A 190 5.35 12.29 -16.19
C ARG A 190 6.09 11.65 -15.01
N PRO A 191 6.23 10.32 -14.93
CA PRO A 191 7.03 9.69 -13.88
C PRO A 191 8.46 10.26 -13.86
N THR A 192 8.93 10.69 -12.69
CA THR A 192 10.24 11.37 -12.53
C THR A 192 11.27 10.57 -11.74
N ARG A 193 10.88 9.48 -11.08
CA ARG A 193 11.75 8.65 -10.21
C ARG A 193 11.64 7.19 -10.60
N SER A 194 12.77 6.47 -10.54
CA SER A 194 12.76 5.02 -10.78
C SER A 194 12.04 4.28 -9.67
N PHE A 195 11.28 3.25 -10.04
CA PHE A 195 10.65 2.31 -9.11
C PHE A 195 11.55 1.10 -8.79
N ASP A 196 12.77 1.05 -9.32
CA ASP A 196 13.73 -0.02 -8.97
C ASP A 196 13.93 -0.07 -7.45
N GLY A 197 13.77 -1.27 -6.87
CA GLY A 197 13.84 -1.47 -5.41
C GLY A 197 12.60 -0.99 -4.63
N ARG A 198 11.54 -0.50 -5.31
CA ARG A 198 10.29 -0.02 -4.70
C ARG A 198 9.04 -0.72 -5.24
N VAL A 199 9.21 -1.85 -5.92
CA VAL A 199 8.11 -2.68 -6.44
C VAL A 199 8.01 -3.96 -5.62
N TYR A 200 6.79 -4.30 -5.23
CA TYR A 200 6.46 -5.45 -4.42
C TYR A 200 5.35 -6.26 -5.09
N ALA A 201 5.30 -7.55 -4.79
CA ALA A 201 4.21 -8.42 -5.24
C ALA A 201 3.74 -9.27 -4.06
N VAL A 202 2.43 -9.41 -3.91
CA VAL A 202 1.86 -10.36 -2.96
C VAL A 202 2.02 -11.76 -3.56
N ALA A 203 2.86 -12.58 -2.95
CA ALA A 203 3.13 -13.94 -3.38
C ALA A 203 2.58 -14.95 -2.37
N SER A 204 1.73 -15.85 -2.85
CA SER A 204 1.12 -16.92 -2.04
C SER A 204 1.26 -18.31 -2.69
N SER A 205 2.06 -18.42 -3.75
CA SER A 205 2.36 -19.66 -4.48
C SER A 205 3.77 -19.61 -5.04
N ASP A 206 4.40 -20.75 -5.27
CA ASP A 206 5.75 -20.83 -5.86
C ASP A 206 5.86 -20.08 -7.19
N ASP A 207 4.83 -20.18 -8.03
CA ASP A 207 4.72 -19.46 -9.31
C ASP A 207 4.69 -17.93 -9.14
N SER A 208 4.31 -17.42 -7.96
CA SER A 208 4.32 -15.99 -7.66
C SER A 208 5.67 -15.51 -7.13
N VAL A 209 6.50 -16.42 -6.60
CA VAL A 209 7.83 -16.12 -6.04
C VAL A 209 8.91 -16.21 -7.12
N CYS A 210 8.80 -17.19 -8.01
CA CYS A 210 9.81 -17.51 -9.00
C CYS A 210 9.40 -17.09 -10.42
N ARG A 211 9.62 -15.82 -10.79
CA ARG A 211 9.92 -15.52 -12.21
C ARG A 211 11.42 -15.72 -12.41
N ARG A 212 11.82 -16.84 -13.04
CA ARG A 212 13.16 -16.92 -13.63
C ARG A 212 13.26 -15.78 -14.64
N GLN A 213 14.17 -14.84 -14.39
CA GLN A 213 14.62 -13.94 -15.45
C GLN A 213 15.25 -14.84 -16.52
N GLY A 214 14.56 -14.95 -17.65
CA GLY A 214 15.10 -15.50 -18.89
C GLY A 214 15.76 -14.40 -19.71
#